data_AF-B2YIA7-F1
#
_entry.id   AF-B2YIA7-F1
#
_cell.length_a   1.000
_cell.length_b   1.000
_cell.length_c   1.000
_cell.angle_alpha   90.00
_cell.angle_beta   90.00
_cell.angle_gamma   90.00
#
_symmetry.space_group_name_H-M   'P 1'
#
loop_
_entity.id
_entity.type
_entity.pdbx_description
1 polymer ?
#
loop_
_entity_poly.entity_id
_entity_poly.type
_entity_poly.pdbx_seq_one_letter_code
_entity_poly.pdbx_strand_id
1 'polypeptide(L)'
;STVLAQAMVHEDLKNLAAGANPMLIKKDIQTATAAAVAYIGQLSKPIQSRDDIAAIATISAADAEIGNLIADVMDKVGKDGVITVEESRGLRFETDYVEGMEFDRGYISTYFVTNTERMVAEVDSPYLLITDKKISSVQDMLPVLEKMIQTGRKELVIIAEDVEGEALATLVLNRLRGTINVLAV
;
A
#
# COMPACT_ATOMS: atom_id res chain seq x y z
N SER A 1 -3.79 -12.14 14.13
CA SER A 1 -4.12 -11.00 15.03
C SER A 1 -5.46 -11.20 15.73
N THR A 2 -6.50 -11.62 15.01
CA THR A 2 -7.87 -11.83 15.53
C THR A 2 -7.96 -12.76 16.72
N VAL A 3 -7.29 -13.92 16.69
CA VAL A 3 -7.30 -14.91 17.80
C VAL A 3 -6.65 -14.35 19.07
N LEU A 4 -5.49 -13.69 18.95
CA LEU A 4 -4.80 -13.09 20.10
C LEU A 4 -5.64 -11.95 20.71
N ALA A 5 -6.19 -11.07 19.86
CA ALA A 5 -7.06 -9.99 20.32
C ALA A 5 -8.29 -10.53 21.06
N GLN A 6 -8.94 -11.56 20.50
CA GLN A 6 -10.07 -12.22 21.14
C GLN A 6 -9.69 -12.81 22.50
N ALA A 7 -8.57 -13.52 22.58
CA ALA A 7 -8.09 -14.14 23.82
C ALA A 7 -7.80 -13.09 24.91
N MET A 8 -7.12 -11.99 24.55
CA MET A 8 -6.83 -10.88 25.46
C MET A 8 -8.11 -10.23 25.97
N VAL A 9 -9.04 -9.87 25.07
CA VAL A 9 -10.32 -9.27 25.44
C VAL A 9 -11.13 -10.20 26.35
N HIS A 10 -11.19 -11.49 26.03
CA HIS A 10 -11.95 -12.45 26.83
C HIS A 10 -11.41 -12.57 28.26
N GLU A 11 -10.08 -12.58 28.42
CA GLU A 11 -9.46 -12.70 29.74
C GLU A 11 -9.51 -11.39 30.53
N ASP A 12 -9.36 -10.25 29.86
CA ASP A 12 -9.48 -8.93 30.49
C ASP A 12 -10.89 -8.69 31.04
N LEU A 13 -11.93 -9.11 30.31
CA LEU A 13 -13.33 -8.98 30.76
C LEU A 13 -13.59 -9.76 32.06
N LYS A 14 -12.95 -10.91 32.26
CA LYS A 14 -13.05 -11.67 33.52
C LYS A 14 -12.38 -10.93 34.68
N ASN A 15 -11.19 -10.39 34.44
CA ASN A 15 -10.45 -9.63 35.45
C ASN A 15 -11.16 -8.34 35.84
N LEU A 16 -11.79 -7.67 34.86
CA LEU A 16 -12.65 -6.51 35.10
C LEU A 16 -13.88 -6.86 35.93
N ALA A 17 -14.56 -7.97 35.62
CA ALA A 17 -15.68 -8.46 36.41
C ALA A 17 -15.29 -8.79 37.86
N ALA A 18 -14.02 -9.15 38.10
CA ALA A 18 -13.44 -9.37 39.42
C ALA A 18 -13.01 -8.08 40.15
N GLY A 19 -13.23 -6.89 39.55
CA GLY A 19 -12.97 -5.59 40.17
C GLY A 19 -11.58 -5.02 39.92
N ALA A 20 -10.81 -5.57 38.99
CA ALA A 20 -9.51 -5.02 38.62
C ALA A 20 -9.63 -3.66 37.91
N ASN A 21 -8.61 -2.81 38.05
CA ASN A 21 -8.61 -1.47 37.46
C ASN A 21 -8.25 -1.54 35.95
N PRO A 22 -9.14 -1.08 35.03
CA PRO A 22 -8.89 -1.14 33.59
C PRO A 22 -7.60 -0.45 33.13
N MET A 23 -7.23 0.65 33.80
CA MET A 23 -6.03 1.42 33.44
C MET A 23 -4.75 0.69 33.82
N LEU A 24 -4.77 -0.07 34.92
CA LEU A 24 -3.64 -0.91 35.31
C LEU A 24 -3.49 -2.11 34.39
N ILE A 25 -4.58 -2.81 34.06
CA ILE A 25 -4.58 -3.92 33.10
C ILE A 25 -3.97 -3.48 31.76
N LYS A 26 -4.43 -2.33 31.21
CA LYS A 26 -3.87 -1.78 29.97
C LYS A 26 -2.35 -1.56 30.08
N LYS A 27 -1.89 -0.97 31.17
CA LYS A 27 -0.46 -0.68 31.40
C LYS A 27 0.36 -1.96 31.50
N ASP A 28 -0.16 -2.97 32.18
CA ASP A 28 0.50 -4.27 32.37
C ASP A 28 0.59 -5.02 31.03
N ILE A 29 -0.49 -5.01 30.24
CA ILE A 29 -0.49 -5.57 28.88
C ILE A 29 0.56 -4.90 28.00
N GLN A 30 0.66 -3.56 28.03
CA GLN A 30 1.67 -2.84 27.26
C GLN A 30 3.10 -3.22 27.67
N THR A 31 3.33 -3.36 28.97
CA THR A 31 4.63 -3.73 29.53
C THR A 31 4.99 -5.18 29.16
N ALA A 32 4.04 -6.10 29.30
CA ALA A 32 4.20 -7.50 28.90
C ALA A 32 4.44 -7.63 27.39
N THR A 33 3.71 -6.86 26.58
CA THR A 33 3.88 -6.83 25.12
C THR A 33 5.27 -6.33 24.75
N ALA A 34 5.75 -5.26 25.37
CA ALA A 34 7.10 -4.75 25.13
C ALA A 34 8.18 -5.79 25.48
N ALA A 35 8.05 -6.47 26.62
CA ALA A 35 8.97 -7.54 27.01
C ALA A 35 8.93 -8.73 26.03
N ALA A 36 7.73 -9.14 25.60
CA ALA A 36 7.56 -10.22 24.63
C ALA A 36 8.19 -9.87 23.26
N VAL A 37 7.95 -8.66 22.76
CA VAL A 37 8.54 -8.19 21.49
C VAL A 37 10.07 -8.16 21.59
N ALA A 38 10.64 -7.67 22.69
CA ALA A 38 12.08 -7.66 22.91
C ALA A 38 12.67 -9.08 22.90
N TYR A 39 12.01 -10.03 23.56
CA TYR A 39 12.44 -11.43 23.59
C TYR A 39 12.34 -12.10 22.22
N ILE A 40 11.24 -11.88 21.48
CA ILE A 40 11.08 -12.38 20.11
C ILE A 40 12.18 -11.82 19.21
N GLY A 41 12.56 -10.54 19.38
CA GLY A 41 13.68 -9.93 18.68
C GLY A 41 15.01 -10.67 18.91
N GLN A 42 15.26 -11.14 20.13
CA GLN A 42 16.47 -11.93 20.46
C GLN A 42 16.46 -13.33 19.82
N LEU A 43 15.29 -13.91 19.59
CA LEU A 43 15.15 -15.21 18.92
C LEU A 43 15.19 -15.10 17.40
N SER A 44 15.03 -13.89 16.86
CA SER A 44 14.99 -13.66 15.41
C SER A 44 16.32 -14.06 14.76
N LYS A 45 16.22 -14.71 13.60
CA LYS A 45 17.39 -15.10 12.80
C LYS A 45 17.43 -14.20 11.57
N PRO A 46 18.52 -13.43 11.36
CA PRO A 46 18.64 -12.58 10.19
C PRO A 46 18.79 -13.43 8.92
N ILE A 47 18.14 -12.98 7.85
CA ILE A 47 18.23 -13.59 6.51
C ILE A 47 19.51 -13.05 5.85
N GLN A 48 20.40 -13.96 5.45
CA GLN A 48 21.73 -13.59 4.92
C GLN A 48 21.95 -14.05 3.48
N SER A 49 21.33 -15.16 3.08
CA SER A 49 21.57 -15.78 1.79
C SER A 49 20.33 -15.80 0.89
N ARG A 50 20.57 -15.89 -0.43
CA ARG A 50 19.54 -16.22 -1.43
C ARG A 50 18.77 -17.48 -1.05
N ASP A 51 19.47 -18.49 -0.54
CA ASP A 51 18.86 -19.78 -0.17
C ASP A 51 17.89 -19.66 1.01
N ASP A 52 18.19 -18.79 1.99
CA ASP A 52 17.25 -18.46 3.06
C ASP A 52 15.98 -17.80 2.51
N ILE A 53 16.13 -16.87 1.56
CA ILE A 53 15.00 -16.21 0.89
C ILE A 53 14.16 -17.25 0.14
N ALA A 54 14.81 -18.12 -0.66
CA ALA A 54 14.14 -19.16 -1.42
C ALA A 54 13.36 -20.13 -0.51
N ALA A 55 13.95 -20.54 0.62
CA ALA A 55 13.31 -21.42 1.58
C ALA A 55 12.06 -20.77 2.21
N ILE A 56 12.16 -19.52 2.64
CA ILE A 56 11.04 -18.78 3.25
C ILE A 56 9.92 -18.55 2.23
N ALA A 57 10.27 -18.16 1.01
CA ALA A 57 9.33 -17.95 -0.07
C ALA A 57 8.65 -19.27 -0.48
N THR A 58 9.39 -20.38 -0.54
CA THR A 58 8.86 -21.73 -0.82
C THR A 58 7.86 -22.16 0.24
N ILE A 59 8.16 -21.97 1.53
CA ILE A 59 7.26 -22.31 2.63
C ILE A 59 5.99 -21.45 2.58
N SER A 60 6.13 -20.16 2.26
CA SER A 60 5.01 -19.22 2.21
C SER A 60 4.09 -19.45 1.01
N ALA A 61 4.67 -19.77 -0.15
CA ALA A 61 3.92 -20.07 -1.38
C ALA A 61 3.48 -21.55 -1.48
N ALA A 62 4.00 -22.42 -0.61
CA ALA A 62 3.91 -23.88 -0.72
C ALA A 62 4.39 -24.43 -2.08
N ASP A 63 5.28 -23.71 -2.75
CA ASP A 63 5.76 -23.99 -4.10
C ASP A 63 7.24 -23.61 -4.25
N ALA A 64 8.06 -24.58 -4.66
CA ALA A 64 9.51 -24.40 -4.80
C ALA A 64 9.91 -23.63 -6.06
N GLU A 65 9.12 -23.69 -7.13
CA GLU A 65 9.36 -22.92 -8.35
C GLU A 65 9.15 -21.43 -8.06
N ILE A 66 8.04 -21.08 -7.40
CA ILE A 66 7.74 -19.71 -6.97
C ILE A 66 8.79 -19.20 -5.97
N GLY A 67 9.18 -20.04 -5.01
CA GLY A 67 10.18 -19.66 -4.01
C GLY A 67 11.54 -19.32 -4.62
N ASN A 68 12.00 -20.12 -5.59
CA ASN A 68 13.24 -19.84 -6.31
C ASN A 68 13.13 -18.58 -7.18
N LEU A 69 12.00 -18.38 -7.85
CA LEU A 69 11.75 -17.19 -8.67
C LEU A 69 11.84 -15.91 -7.84
N ILE A 70 11.18 -15.88 -6.67
CA ILE A 70 11.23 -14.73 -5.76
C ILE A 70 12.66 -14.45 -5.30
N ALA A 71 13.43 -15.51 -4.98
CA ALA A 71 14.81 -15.35 -4.55
C ALA A 71 15.71 -14.77 -5.65
N ASP A 72 15.53 -15.21 -6.91
CA ASP A 72 16.27 -14.68 -8.06
C ASP A 72 15.95 -13.20 -8.33
N VAL A 73 14.67 -12.82 -8.22
CA VAL A 73 14.25 -11.42 -8.37
C VAL A 73 14.83 -10.57 -7.23
N MET A 74 14.73 -11.02 -5.98
CA MET A 74 15.27 -10.27 -4.82
C MET A 74 16.79 -10.10 -4.87
N ASP A 75 17.53 -11.09 -5.37
CA ASP A 75 18.99 -10.99 -5.52
C ASP A 75 19.38 -9.91 -6.56
N LYS A 76 18.57 -9.77 -7.61
CA LYS A 76 18.83 -8.81 -8.69
C LYS A 76 18.35 -7.39 -8.40
N VAL A 77 17.20 -7.21 -7.74
CA VAL A 77 16.67 -5.88 -7.37
C VAL A 77 17.30 -5.36 -6.08
N GLY A 78 17.80 -6.25 -5.22
CA GLY A 78 18.34 -5.91 -3.89
C GLY A 78 17.26 -5.90 -2.81
N LYS A 79 17.69 -5.78 -1.55
CA LYS A 79 16.81 -5.93 -0.37
C LYS A 79 15.72 -4.86 -0.25
N ASP A 80 15.98 -3.66 -0.75
CA ASP A 80 15.06 -2.52 -0.71
C ASP A 80 14.29 -2.35 -2.03
N GLY A 81 14.35 -3.38 -2.89
CA GLY A 81 13.66 -3.43 -4.16
C GLY A 81 12.16 -3.60 -4.02
N VAL A 82 11.41 -2.86 -4.83
CA VAL A 82 9.95 -3.00 -4.92
C VAL A 82 9.61 -4.09 -5.92
N ILE A 83 8.81 -5.07 -5.49
CA ILE A 83 8.36 -6.18 -6.34
C ILE A 83 6.86 -6.08 -6.50
N THR A 84 6.41 -5.91 -7.74
CA THR A 84 4.99 -5.91 -8.10
C THR A 84 4.64 -7.22 -8.78
N VAL A 85 3.48 -7.78 -8.46
CA VAL A 85 2.95 -9.00 -9.10
C VAL A 85 1.75 -8.62 -9.95
N GLU A 86 1.82 -8.96 -11.23
CA GLU A 86 0.75 -8.76 -12.22
C GLU A 86 0.26 -10.11 -12.77
N GLU A 87 -1.02 -10.17 -13.11
CA GLU A 87 -1.61 -11.36 -13.73
C GLU A 87 -1.28 -11.38 -15.23
N SER A 88 -0.46 -12.35 -15.65
CA SER A 88 -0.18 -12.57 -17.07
C SER A 88 -1.20 -13.53 -17.70
N ARG A 89 -1.50 -13.32 -18.99
CA ARG A 89 -2.31 -14.26 -19.80
C ARG A 89 -1.52 -15.48 -20.26
N GLY A 90 -0.21 -15.52 -20.01
CA GLY A 90 0.67 -16.63 -20.34
C GLY A 90 0.55 -17.81 -19.38
N LEU A 91 1.07 -18.97 -19.80
CA LEU A 91 1.17 -20.17 -18.95
C LEU A 91 2.46 -20.22 -18.13
N ARG A 92 3.39 -19.30 -18.37
CA ARG A 92 4.71 -19.27 -17.73
C ARG A 92 4.83 -18.03 -16.87
N PHE A 93 5.59 -18.14 -15.78
CA PHE A 93 6.03 -16.99 -15.02
C PHE A 93 7.03 -16.18 -15.84
N GLU A 94 6.82 -14.88 -15.90
CA GLU A 94 7.69 -13.92 -16.58
C GLU A 94 8.17 -12.89 -15.55
N THR A 95 9.39 -12.41 -15.70
CA THR A 95 9.99 -11.39 -14.82
C THR A 95 10.48 -10.24 -15.66
N ASP A 96 9.85 -9.08 -15.48
CA ASP A 96 10.26 -7.84 -16.15
C ASP A 96 10.88 -6.88 -15.14
N TYR A 97 11.97 -6.24 -15.56
CA TYR A 97 12.67 -5.23 -14.77
C TYR A 97 12.36 -3.87 -15.38
N VAL A 98 11.66 -3.03 -14.62
CA VAL A 98 11.27 -1.69 -15.06
C VAL A 98 11.96 -0.68 -14.15
N GLU A 99 12.53 0.36 -14.74
CA GLU A 99 13.00 1.52 -13.98
C GLU A 99 11.79 2.32 -13.52
N GLY A 100 11.61 2.40 -12.20
CA GLY A 100 10.47 3.06 -11.57
C GLY A 100 10.85 3.65 -10.21
N MET A 101 9.87 4.26 -9.55
CA MET A 101 10.03 4.86 -8.23
C MET A 101 8.75 4.64 -7.41
N GLU A 102 8.93 4.23 -6.16
CA GLU A 102 7.89 4.23 -5.14
C GLU A 102 8.16 5.36 -4.14
N PHE A 103 7.10 5.94 -3.59
CA PHE A 103 7.17 6.92 -2.52
C PHE A 103 6.00 6.74 -1.56
N ASP A 104 6.21 7.09 -0.29
CA ASP A 104 5.24 6.87 0.80
C ASP A 104 4.10 7.91 0.79
N ARG A 105 3.30 7.92 -0.28
CA ARG A 105 2.05 8.70 -0.38
C ARG A 105 0.96 7.86 -1.04
N GLY A 106 -0.22 7.90 -0.46
CA GLY A 106 -1.41 7.23 -1.01
C GLY A 106 -2.35 8.21 -1.72
N TYR A 107 -3.36 7.67 -2.40
CA TYR A 107 -4.41 8.48 -2.99
C TYR A 107 -5.17 9.29 -1.93
N ILE A 108 -5.49 10.54 -2.25
CA ILE A 108 -6.18 11.47 -1.32
C ILE A 108 -7.63 11.05 -1.06
N SER A 109 -8.24 10.32 -2.01
CA SER A 109 -9.64 9.88 -1.92
C SER A 109 -9.84 8.45 -2.40
N THR A 110 -10.64 7.67 -1.68
CA THR A 110 -11.03 6.31 -2.07
C THR A 110 -11.84 6.26 -3.36
N TYR A 111 -12.44 7.39 -3.78
CA TYR A 111 -13.10 7.49 -5.08
C TYR A 111 -12.12 7.40 -6.26
N PHE A 112 -10.80 7.49 -6.01
CA PHE A 112 -9.76 7.27 -7.01
C PHE A 112 -9.35 5.79 -7.15
N VAL A 113 -9.97 4.87 -6.43
CA VAL A 113 -9.73 3.43 -6.60
C VAL A 113 -10.29 2.95 -7.95
N THR A 114 -9.53 2.14 -8.69
CA THR A 114 -10.00 1.45 -9.91
C THR A 114 -10.38 0.01 -9.61
N ASN A 115 -9.61 -0.68 -8.79
CA ASN A 115 -9.87 -2.04 -8.34
C ASN A 115 -10.42 -2.03 -6.91
N THR A 116 -11.74 -2.15 -6.78
CA THR A 116 -12.43 -2.09 -5.48
C THR A 116 -12.21 -3.32 -4.60
N GLU A 117 -11.78 -4.44 -5.17
CA GLU A 117 -11.46 -5.66 -4.41
C GLU A 117 -10.10 -5.54 -3.74
N ARG A 118 -9.10 -5.07 -4.49
CA ARG A 118 -7.73 -4.86 -3.99
C ARG A 118 -7.54 -3.51 -3.29
N MET A 119 -8.50 -2.58 -3.44
CA MET A 119 -8.39 -1.19 -3.01
C MET A 119 -7.14 -0.49 -3.60
N VAL A 120 -6.92 -0.69 -4.90
CA VAL A 120 -5.78 -0.11 -5.64
C VAL A 120 -6.26 0.85 -6.74
N ALA A 121 -5.50 1.91 -6.97
CA ALA A 121 -5.69 2.84 -8.07
C ALA A 121 -4.62 2.61 -9.15
N GLU A 122 -5.03 2.06 -10.29
CA GLU A 122 -4.19 1.77 -11.45
C GLU A 122 -4.57 2.74 -12.58
N VAL A 123 -3.59 3.43 -13.18
CA VAL A 123 -3.83 4.37 -14.28
C VAL A 123 -2.79 4.11 -15.37
N ASP A 124 -3.27 3.71 -16.54
CA ASP A 124 -2.40 3.37 -17.68
C ASP A 124 -1.98 4.61 -18.47
N SER A 125 -0.67 4.71 -18.74
CA SER A 125 -0.07 5.78 -19.56
C SER A 125 -0.55 7.21 -19.24
N PRO A 126 -0.58 7.63 -17.95
CA PRO A 126 -1.13 8.92 -17.56
C PRO A 126 -0.20 10.07 -17.94
N TYR A 127 -0.78 11.27 -18.06
CA TYR A 127 0.01 12.48 -17.86
C TYR A 127 0.30 12.67 -16.37
N LEU A 128 1.52 13.11 -16.06
CA LEU A 128 1.92 13.46 -14.69
C LEU A 128 1.90 14.99 -14.54
N LEU A 129 1.08 15.49 -13.63
CA LEU A 129 1.10 16.88 -13.16
C LEU A 129 1.78 16.93 -11.80
N ILE A 130 2.95 17.55 -11.72
CA ILE A 130 3.73 17.64 -10.49
C ILE A 130 3.83 19.09 -10.06
N THR A 131 3.49 19.38 -8.80
CA THR A 131 3.58 20.72 -8.22
C THR A 131 3.95 20.64 -6.74
N ASP A 132 4.65 21.65 -6.24
CA ASP A 132 4.99 21.81 -4.83
C ASP A 132 3.92 22.61 -4.05
N LYS A 133 2.85 23.03 -4.73
CA LYS A 133 1.78 23.85 -4.14
C LYS A 133 0.56 23.02 -3.81
N LYS A 134 -0.19 23.49 -2.81
CA LYS A 134 -1.56 23.05 -2.55
C LYS A 134 -2.51 23.47 -3.68
N ILE A 135 -3.41 22.57 -4.05
CA ILE A 135 -4.46 22.80 -5.04
C ILE A 135 -5.81 22.82 -4.32
N SER A 136 -6.33 24.02 -4.05
CA SER A 136 -7.63 24.20 -3.40
C SER A 136 -8.73 24.58 -4.42
N SER A 137 -8.34 25.12 -5.58
CA SER A 137 -9.25 25.58 -6.65
C SER A 137 -9.01 24.84 -7.96
N VAL A 138 -10.10 24.46 -8.65
CA VAL A 138 -10.00 23.85 -9.99
C VAL A 138 -9.47 24.83 -11.04
N GLN A 139 -9.57 26.14 -10.78
CA GLN A 139 -9.13 27.18 -11.72
C GLN A 139 -7.63 27.11 -11.99
N ASP A 140 -6.84 26.72 -10.98
CA ASP A 140 -5.39 26.59 -11.11
C ASP A 140 -4.99 25.46 -12.08
N MET A 141 -5.90 24.51 -12.30
CA MET A 141 -5.70 23.35 -13.17
C MET A 141 -6.42 23.44 -14.51
N LEU A 142 -7.40 24.33 -14.66
CA LEU A 142 -8.20 24.47 -15.89
C LEU A 142 -7.35 24.48 -17.18
N PRO A 143 -6.27 25.27 -17.28
CA PRO A 143 -5.47 25.31 -18.50
C PRO A 143 -4.84 23.96 -18.89
N VAL A 144 -4.52 23.13 -17.89
CA VAL A 144 -3.95 21.79 -18.10
C VAL A 144 -5.05 20.82 -18.52
N LEU A 145 -6.18 20.83 -17.81
CA LEU A 145 -7.32 19.95 -18.09
C LEU A 145 -7.88 20.19 -19.50
N GLU A 146 -7.99 21.45 -19.93
CA GLU A 146 -8.46 21.80 -21.28
C GLU A 146 -7.54 21.27 -22.37
N LYS A 147 -6.22 21.45 -22.21
CA LYS A 147 -5.23 20.92 -23.17
C LYS A 147 -5.27 19.40 -23.23
N MET A 148 -5.43 18.73 -22.09
CA MET A 148 -5.56 17.27 -22.05
C MET A 148 -6.78 16.78 -22.84
N ILE A 149 -7.94 17.38 -22.59
CA ILE A 149 -9.18 17.03 -23.30
C ILE A 149 -9.02 17.23 -24.82
N GLN A 150 -8.33 18.30 -25.25
CA GLN A 150 -8.04 18.55 -26.67
C GLN A 150 -7.17 17.45 -27.30
N THR A 151 -6.23 16.88 -26.55
CA THR A 151 -5.42 15.75 -27.02
C THR A 151 -6.17 14.40 -27.01
N GLY A 152 -7.41 14.37 -26.51
CA GLY A 152 -8.23 13.16 -26.39
C GLY A 152 -7.80 12.23 -25.25
N ARG A 153 -6.79 12.60 -24.47
CA ARG A 153 -6.34 11.84 -23.30
C ARG A 153 -7.12 12.23 -22.06
N LYS A 154 -7.44 11.23 -21.23
CA LYS A 154 -8.26 11.39 -20.03
C LYS A 154 -7.51 11.01 -18.75
N GLU A 155 -6.37 10.37 -18.89
CA GLU A 155 -5.59 9.75 -17.83
C GLU A 155 -4.62 10.77 -17.23
N LEU A 156 -4.87 11.14 -15.96
CA LEU A 156 -4.10 12.15 -15.24
C LEU A 156 -3.71 11.64 -13.86
N VAL A 157 -2.43 11.74 -13.51
CA VAL A 157 -1.96 11.59 -12.13
C VAL A 157 -1.43 12.95 -11.67
N ILE A 158 -1.90 13.40 -10.52
CA ILE A 158 -1.51 14.65 -9.89
C ILE A 158 -0.70 14.31 -8.64
N ILE A 159 0.51 14.85 -8.56
CA ILE A 159 1.38 14.76 -7.40
C ILE A 159 1.56 16.18 -6.89
N ALA A 160 0.95 16.48 -5.74
CA ALA A 160 0.94 17.82 -5.14
C ALA A 160 1.32 17.77 -3.65
N GLU A 161 1.51 18.94 -3.02
CA GLU A 161 1.60 19.00 -1.55
C GLU A 161 0.29 18.51 -0.91
N ASP A 162 -0.84 18.98 -1.45
CA ASP A 162 -2.19 18.61 -1.05
C ASP A 162 -3.21 18.99 -2.15
N VAL A 163 -4.31 18.26 -2.23
CA VAL A 163 -5.46 18.58 -3.11
C VAL A 163 -6.73 18.55 -2.27
N GLU A 164 -7.32 19.72 -2.05
CA GLU A 164 -8.39 19.91 -1.06
C GLU A 164 -9.55 20.74 -1.60
N GLY A 165 -10.61 20.85 -0.79
CA GLY A 165 -11.73 21.75 -1.04
C GLY A 165 -12.48 21.48 -2.35
N GLU A 166 -12.72 22.57 -3.10
CA GLU A 166 -13.49 22.53 -4.35
C GLU A 166 -12.78 21.73 -5.45
N ALA A 167 -11.45 21.82 -5.51
CA ALA A 167 -10.65 21.09 -6.48
C ALA A 167 -10.86 19.57 -6.33
N LEU A 168 -10.73 19.04 -5.12
CA LEU A 168 -10.90 17.61 -4.85
C LEU A 168 -12.31 17.13 -5.22
N ALA A 169 -13.35 17.86 -4.80
CA ALA A 169 -14.73 17.51 -5.10
C ALA A 169 -14.99 17.46 -6.61
N THR A 170 -14.42 18.42 -7.35
CA THR A 170 -14.56 18.50 -8.80
C THR A 170 -13.84 17.35 -9.50
N LEU A 171 -12.63 16.99 -9.07
CA LEU A 171 -11.87 15.89 -9.63
C LEU A 171 -12.55 14.54 -9.41
N VAL A 172 -13.05 14.29 -8.19
CA VAL A 172 -13.83 13.10 -7.86
C VAL A 172 -15.08 13.01 -8.74
N LEU A 173 -15.82 14.11 -8.89
CA LEU A 173 -17.03 14.13 -9.72
C LEU A 173 -16.73 13.85 -11.19
N ASN A 174 -15.64 14.41 -11.73
CA ASN A 174 -15.22 14.16 -13.11
C ASN A 174 -14.80 12.71 -13.35
N ARG A 175 -14.15 12.09 -12.36
CA ARG A 175 -13.83 10.66 -12.41
C ARG A 175 -15.06 9.79 -12.40
N LEU A 176 -16.00 10.04 -11.47
CA LEU A 176 -17.26 9.29 -11.39
C LEU A 176 -18.09 9.41 -12.68
N ARG A 177 -17.97 10.53 -13.40
CA ARG A 177 -18.62 10.76 -14.69
C ARG A 177 -17.87 10.18 -15.89
N GLY A 178 -16.64 9.70 -15.71
CA GLY A 178 -15.78 9.18 -16.79
C GLY A 178 -15.29 10.26 -17.76
N THR A 179 -15.38 11.54 -17.39
CA THR A 179 -14.87 12.65 -18.21
C THR A 179 -13.35 12.66 -18.20
N ILE A 180 -12.75 12.48 -17.01
CA ILE A 180 -11.31 12.46 -16.77
C ILE A 180 -11.03 11.32 -15.79
N ASN A 181 -10.12 10.41 -16.15
CA ASN A 181 -9.60 9.38 -15.26
C ASN A 181 -8.43 9.97 -14.45
N VAL A 182 -8.75 10.61 -13.32
CA VAL A 182 -7.77 11.30 -12.48
C VAL A 182 -7.44 10.53 -11.20
N LEU A 183 -6.17 10.56 -10.81
CA LEU A 183 -5.64 10.11 -9.52
C LEU A 183 -4.88 11.26 -8.89
N ALA A 184 -5.19 11.64 -7.65
CA ALA A 184 -4.45 12.65 -6.91
C ALA A 184 -3.77 12.05 -5.68
N VAL A 185 -2.48 12.36 -5.53
CA VAL A 185 -1.55 11.87 -4.51
C VAL A 185 -0.87 13.06 -3.82
#